data_AF-A0A354U8W1-F1
#
_entry.id   AF-A0A354U8W1-F1
#
_cell.length_a   1.000
_cell.length_b   1.000
_cell.length_c   1.000
_cell.angle_alpha   90.00
_cell.angle_beta   90.00
_cell.angle_gamma   90.00
#
_symmetry.space_group_name_H-M   'P 1'
#
loop_
_entity.id
_entity.type
_entity.pdbx_description
1 polymer ?
#
loop_
_entity_poly.entity_id
_entity_poly.type
_entity_poly.pdbx_seq_one_letter_code
_entity_poly.pdbx_strand_id
1 'polypeptide(L)'
;KFHLTGAPEQRIVFKDSWNNPVLWDASSPNLYTQRVTLSVNGKTADALPDRKFGFREAWVENGDFRLNGKKVRYRMLTAPGFEGWQMYFANPRAIAQYVASIKNINYDTVRFNPTVMQQRTVMPYYTQAYLEECDRQGLYNFYPMPFFENEDRTVYQEGVERFLEYYGSHPNILMWYTCFNGCGYAAGQDPYYLNNTEYDPPLERTRRERRLAACAEKVMRSLDPS
;
A
#
# COMPACT_ATOMS: atom_id res chain seq x y z
N LYS A 1 -20.13 -0.94 -22.91
CA LYS A 1 -21.06 -2.05 -22.59
C LYS A 1 -20.25 -3.34 -22.64
N PHE A 2 -20.28 -4.14 -21.57
CA PHE A 2 -19.63 -5.45 -21.54
C PHE A 2 -20.70 -6.54 -21.70
N HIS A 3 -20.27 -7.74 -22.09
CA HIS A 3 -21.14 -8.91 -22.21
C HIS A 3 -20.81 -9.88 -21.06
N LEU A 4 -21.83 -10.35 -20.34
CA LEU A 4 -21.67 -11.40 -19.33
C LEU A 4 -21.68 -12.76 -20.03
N THR A 5 -20.64 -13.56 -19.82
CA THR A 5 -20.45 -14.84 -20.52
C THR A 5 -21.22 -16.00 -19.87
N GLY A 6 -21.69 -15.83 -18.64
CA GLY A 6 -22.30 -16.90 -17.84
C GLY A 6 -21.28 -17.81 -17.13
N ALA A 7 -19.98 -17.50 -17.22
CA ALA A 7 -18.97 -18.16 -16.40
C ALA A 7 -19.14 -17.81 -14.91
N PRO A 8 -18.73 -18.69 -13.96
CA PRO A 8 -18.79 -18.40 -12.53
C PRO A 8 -18.04 -17.13 -12.13
N GLU A 9 -16.93 -16.83 -12.81
CA GLU A 9 -16.14 -15.62 -12.63
C GLU A 9 -15.80 -14.98 -13.98
N GLN A 10 -15.87 -13.65 -14.03
CA GLN A 10 -15.50 -12.88 -15.21
C GLN A 10 -14.87 -11.55 -14.81
N ARG A 11 -13.63 -11.31 -15.25
CA ARG A 11 -12.95 -10.02 -15.08
C ARG A 11 -13.41 -9.02 -16.13
N ILE A 12 -13.86 -7.85 -15.68
CA ILE A 12 -14.22 -6.72 -16.53
C ILE A 12 -13.29 -5.55 -16.18
N VAL A 13 -12.61 -5.00 -17.18
CA VAL A 13 -11.68 -3.89 -17.00
C VAL A 13 -12.27 -2.62 -17.62
N PHE A 14 -12.38 -1.58 -16.81
CA PHE A 14 -12.75 -0.24 -17.25
C PHE A 14 -11.50 0.62 -17.34
N LYS A 15 -11.36 1.35 -18.45
CA LYS A 15 -10.27 2.31 -18.67
C LYS A 15 -10.88 3.60 -19.16
N ASP A 16 -10.43 4.70 -18.59
CA ASP A 16 -10.82 6.04 -19.03
C ASP A 16 -9.65 7.01 -18.85
N SER A 17 -9.61 8.05 -19.68
CA SER A 17 -8.65 9.14 -19.56
C SER A 17 -9.18 10.21 -18.62
N TRP A 18 -8.29 10.78 -17.80
CA TRP A 18 -8.63 11.83 -16.84
C TRP A 18 -7.86 13.10 -17.17
N ASN A 19 -8.56 14.17 -17.50
CA ASN A 19 -7.95 15.46 -17.78
C ASN A 19 -7.87 16.27 -16.47
N ASN A 20 -6.65 16.69 -16.10
CA ASN A 20 -6.37 17.55 -14.94
C ASN A 20 -7.05 17.07 -13.64
N PRO A 21 -6.83 15.81 -13.19
CA PRO A 21 -7.39 15.37 -11.92
C PRO A 21 -6.83 16.21 -10.77
N VAL A 22 -7.67 16.46 -9.76
CA VAL A 22 -7.22 17.11 -8.53
C VAL A 22 -6.39 16.09 -7.76
N LEU A 23 -5.12 16.40 -7.55
CA LEU A 23 -4.18 15.46 -6.96
C LEU A 23 -4.39 15.32 -5.44
N TRP A 24 -4.13 14.12 -4.94
CA TRP A 24 -4.07 13.78 -3.54
C TRP A 24 -2.64 13.93 -3.02
N ASP A 25 -2.48 14.60 -1.88
CA ASP A 25 -1.28 14.56 -1.04
C ASP A 25 -1.64 14.83 0.43
N ALA A 26 -0.69 14.73 1.37
CA ALA A 26 -0.96 14.89 2.81
C ALA A 26 -1.40 16.30 3.22
N SER A 27 -1.12 17.31 2.40
CA SER A 27 -1.55 18.70 2.59
C SER A 27 -2.89 18.99 1.91
N SER A 28 -3.20 18.27 0.84
CA SER A 28 -4.39 18.39 0.00
C SER A 28 -4.98 16.99 -0.26
N PRO A 29 -5.63 16.34 0.73
CA PRO A 29 -6.08 14.95 0.65
C PRO A 29 -7.38 14.81 -0.19
N ASN A 30 -7.32 15.13 -1.48
CA ASN A 30 -8.46 15.09 -2.38
C ASN A 30 -8.85 13.66 -2.77
N LEU A 31 -10.07 13.25 -2.45
CA LEU A 31 -10.58 11.90 -2.72
C LEU A 31 -11.74 11.91 -3.72
N TYR A 32 -11.68 10.96 -4.64
CA TYR A 32 -12.74 10.59 -5.56
C TYR A 32 -13.52 9.39 -5.01
N THR A 33 -14.67 9.09 -5.61
CA THR A 33 -15.49 7.94 -5.25
C THR A 33 -15.81 7.12 -6.50
N GLN A 34 -15.39 5.86 -6.49
CA GLN A 34 -15.81 4.87 -7.47
C GLN A 34 -17.13 4.25 -7.02
N ARG A 35 -18.10 4.20 -7.94
CA ARG A 35 -19.37 3.48 -7.77
C ARG A 35 -19.54 2.49 -8.91
N VAL A 36 -19.84 1.25 -8.57
CA VAL A 36 -20.06 0.18 -9.56
C VAL A 36 -21.44 -0.41 -9.33
N THR A 37 -22.28 -0.33 -10.35
CA THR A 37 -23.67 -0.83 -10.32
C THR A 37 -23.92 -1.77 -11.48
N LEU A 38 -24.52 -2.92 -11.20
CA LEU A 38 -25.06 -3.83 -12.21
C LEU A 38 -26.49 -3.42 -12.54
N SER A 39 -26.79 -3.17 -13.80
CA SER A 39 -28.15 -2.85 -14.27
C SER A 39 -28.68 -3.92 -15.21
N VAL A 40 -29.90 -4.40 -14.97
CA VAL A 40 -30.62 -5.36 -15.81
C VAL A 40 -31.95 -4.72 -16.24
N ASN A 41 -32.19 -4.64 -17.55
CA ASN A 41 -33.41 -4.03 -18.13
C ASN A 41 -33.68 -2.60 -17.63
N GLY A 42 -32.63 -1.79 -17.47
CA GLY A 42 -32.73 -0.40 -17.02
C GLY A 42 -32.98 -0.21 -15.52
N LYS A 43 -32.97 -1.29 -14.72
CA LYS A 43 -33.07 -1.24 -13.26
C LYS A 43 -31.77 -1.71 -12.61
N THR A 44 -31.38 -1.07 -11.51
CA THR A 44 -30.26 -1.55 -10.69
C THR A 44 -30.60 -2.93 -10.12
N ALA A 45 -29.78 -3.92 -10.44
CA ALA A 45 -29.87 -5.28 -9.92
C ALA A 45 -28.96 -5.48 -8.70
N ASP A 46 -27.77 -4.87 -8.72
CA ASP A 46 -26.79 -4.97 -7.63
C ASP A 46 -25.79 -3.79 -7.67
N ALA A 47 -25.06 -3.57 -6.57
CA ALA A 47 -24.01 -2.56 -6.47
C ALA A 47 -22.89 -2.97 -5.50
N LEU A 48 -21.65 -2.66 -5.87
CA LEU A 48 -20.53 -2.76 -4.94
C LEU A 48 -20.53 -1.56 -3.98
N PRO A 49 -19.93 -1.69 -2.77
CA PRO A 49 -19.71 -0.57 -1.88
C PRO A 49 -18.92 0.57 -2.57
N ASP A 50 -19.26 1.81 -2.23
CA ASP A 50 -18.51 2.99 -2.67
C ASP A 50 -17.03 2.86 -2.25
N ARG A 51 -16.12 2.98 -3.21
CA ARG A 51 -14.69 2.89 -2.96
C ARG A 51 -14.02 4.25 -3.14
N LYS A 52 -13.32 4.73 -2.12
CA LYS A 52 -12.54 5.98 -2.20
C LYS A 52 -11.19 5.70 -2.86
N PHE A 53 -10.71 6.67 -3.62
CA PHE A 53 -9.37 6.67 -4.20
C PHE A 53 -8.89 8.10 -4.44
N GLY A 54 -7.59 8.30 -4.67
CA GLY A 54 -7.01 9.61 -4.97
C GLY A 54 -5.97 9.52 -6.10
N PHE A 55 -5.88 10.56 -6.92
CA PHE A 55 -4.87 10.64 -7.97
C PHE A 55 -3.55 11.14 -7.41
N ARG A 56 -2.48 10.34 -7.51
CA ARG A 56 -1.12 10.75 -7.15
C ARG A 56 -0.09 9.98 -7.96
N GLU A 57 1.10 10.55 -8.10
CA GLU A 57 2.27 9.85 -8.61
C GLU A 57 3.39 9.94 -7.59
N ALA A 58 4.05 8.82 -7.31
CA ALA A 58 5.18 8.75 -6.40
C ALA A 58 6.28 7.89 -7.02
N TRP A 59 7.52 8.39 -7.04
CA TRP A 59 8.64 7.67 -7.61
C TRP A 59 9.96 8.07 -6.95
N VAL A 60 11.02 7.33 -7.26
CA VAL A 60 12.39 7.66 -6.89
C VAL A 60 13.16 8.05 -8.13
N GLU A 61 13.84 9.18 -8.08
CA GLU A 61 14.66 9.69 -9.17
C GLU A 61 15.94 10.30 -8.59
N ASN A 62 17.10 9.87 -9.08
CA ASN A 62 18.41 10.40 -8.67
C ASN A 62 18.63 10.41 -7.14
N GLY A 63 18.13 9.39 -6.43
CA GLY A 63 18.24 9.27 -4.97
C GLY A 63 17.23 10.12 -4.17
N ASP A 64 16.32 10.82 -4.83
CA ASP A 64 15.28 11.62 -4.20
C ASP A 64 13.90 10.99 -4.36
N PHE A 65 13.06 11.11 -3.33
CA PHE A 65 11.64 10.82 -3.44
C PHE A 65 10.92 11.97 -4.14
N ARG A 66 10.02 11.61 -5.05
CA ARG A 66 9.14 12.52 -5.78
C ARG A 66 7.69 12.18 -5.47
N LEU A 67 6.87 13.21 -5.28
CA LEU A 67 5.42 13.12 -5.17
C LEU A 67 4.80 14.25 -6.00
N ASN A 68 3.93 13.92 -6.96
CA ASN A 68 3.23 14.89 -7.80
C ASN A 68 4.20 15.92 -8.45
N GLY A 69 5.30 15.44 -9.03
CA GLY A 69 6.34 16.28 -9.65
C GLY A 69 7.32 16.97 -8.68
N LYS A 70 7.10 16.90 -7.37
CA LYS A 70 7.87 17.65 -6.37
C LYS A 70 8.80 16.74 -5.57
N LYS A 71 9.99 17.24 -5.25
CA LYS A 71 10.87 16.59 -4.27
C LYS A 71 10.18 16.58 -2.90
N VAL A 72 10.14 15.43 -2.25
CA VAL A 72 9.56 15.27 -0.91
C VAL A 72 10.58 14.64 0.05
N ARG A 73 10.49 15.03 1.32
CA ARG A 73 11.22 14.40 2.43
C ARG A 73 10.20 13.95 3.45
N TYR A 74 10.15 12.65 3.69
CA TYR A 74 9.20 12.07 4.64
C TYR A 74 9.70 12.25 6.08
N ARG A 75 8.88 12.88 6.91
CA ARG A 75 9.02 12.92 8.36
C ARG A 75 8.26 11.73 8.90
N MET A 76 9.02 10.67 9.13
CA MET A 76 8.47 9.34 9.34
C MET A 76 8.40 8.96 10.82
N LEU A 77 7.22 8.54 11.27
CA LEU A 77 7.02 7.81 12.50
C LEU A 77 7.16 6.31 12.21
N THR A 78 8.03 5.62 12.94
CA THR A 78 8.22 4.17 12.84
C THR A 78 7.60 3.46 14.03
N ALA A 79 7.04 2.26 13.82
CA ALA A 79 6.41 1.46 14.87
C ALA A 79 5.27 2.26 15.56
N PRO A 80 4.23 2.64 14.80
CA PRO A 80 3.14 3.43 15.34
C PRO A 80 2.52 2.73 16.55
N GLY A 81 2.21 3.48 17.62
CA GLY A 81 1.50 2.96 18.79
C GLY A 81 0.21 2.20 18.44
N PHE A 82 -0.34 2.42 17.25
CA PHE A 82 -1.38 1.60 16.63
C PHE A 82 -1.10 0.08 16.71
N GLU A 83 0.16 -0.35 16.54
CA GLU A 83 0.56 -1.75 16.60
C GLU A 83 0.49 -2.36 17.99
N GLY A 84 0.64 -1.54 19.05
CA GLY A 84 0.69 -2.00 20.45
C GLY A 84 -0.58 -1.73 21.25
N TRP A 85 -1.37 -0.73 20.88
CA TRP A 85 -2.49 -0.22 21.68
C TRP A 85 -3.88 -0.52 21.07
N GLN A 86 -3.96 -1.63 20.34
CA GLN A 86 -5.07 -2.03 19.45
C GLN A 86 -6.46 -2.00 20.10
N MET A 87 -6.56 -2.42 21.37
CA MET A 87 -7.82 -2.45 22.13
C MET A 87 -8.44 -1.06 22.37
N TYR A 88 -7.66 0.01 22.28
CA TYR A 88 -8.14 1.39 22.48
C TYR A 88 -8.73 2.01 21.20
N PHE A 89 -8.59 1.35 20.05
CA PHE A 89 -9.07 1.85 18.74
C PHE A 89 -10.44 1.30 18.32
N ALA A 90 -11.15 0.59 19.20
CA ALA A 90 -12.51 0.11 18.94
C ALA A 90 -13.53 1.23 18.67
N ASN A 91 -13.20 2.48 19.02
CA ASN A 91 -14.02 3.65 18.74
C ASN A 91 -13.53 4.35 17.47
N PRO A 92 -14.38 4.55 16.44
CA PRO A 92 -14.00 5.27 15.21
C PRO A 92 -13.39 6.66 15.46
N ARG A 93 -13.84 7.35 16.51
CA ARG A 93 -13.27 8.66 16.89
C ARG A 93 -11.83 8.55 17.39
N ALA A 94 -11.46 7.43 18.02
CA ALA A 94 -10.11 7.22 18.51
C ALA A 94 -9.11 7.06 17.36
N ILE A 95 -9.50 6.39 16.27
CA ILE A 95 -8.65 6.25 15.06
C ILE A 95 -8.45 7.63 14.40
N ALA A 96 -9.53 8.39 14.23
CA ALA A 96 -9.43 9.73 13.66
C ALA A 96 -8.54 10.66 14.52
N GLN A 97 -8.69 10.63 15.85
CA GLN A 97 -7.84 11.36 16.79
C GLN A 97 -6.38 10.90 16.74
N TYR A 98 -6.15 9.60 16.56
CA TYR A 98 -4.81 9.05 16.45
C TYR A 98 -4.08 9.60 15.22
N VAL A 99 -4.69 9.50 14.05
CA VAL A 99 -4.14 10.07 12.80
C VAL A 99 -3.89 11.58 12.96
N ALA A 100 -4.85 12.32 13.54
CA ALA A 100 -4.69 13.74 13.79
C ALA A 100 -3.52 14.04 14.74
N SER A 101 -3.31 13.23 15.77
CA SER A 101 -2.22 13.42 16.74
C SER A 101 -0.84 13.24 16.11
N ILE A 102 -0.67 12.29 15.20
CA ILE A 102 0.57 12.09 14.43
C ILE A 102 0.88 13.35 13.62
N LYS A 103 -0.12 13.90 12.93
CA LYS A 103 0.03 15.15 12.17
C LYS A 103 0.35 16.34 13.07
N ASN A 104 -0.28 16.44 14.23
CA ASN A 104 -0.07 17.53 15.18
C ASN A 104 1.37 17.58 15.74
N ILE A 105 2.09 16.46 15.75
CA ILE A 105 3.51 16.41 16.10
C ILE A 105 4.44 16.47 14.87
N ASN A 106 3.91 16.91 13.73
CA ASN A 106 4.62 17.19 12.47
C ASN A 106 5.15 15.97 11.70
N TYR A 107 4.69 14.76 12.01
CA TYR A 107 4.91 13.62 11.12
C TYR A 107 3.93 13.67 9.93
N ASP A 108 4.44 13.33 8.75
CA ASP A 108 3.64 13.22 7.52
C ASP A 108 3.61 11.79 6.96
N THR A 109 4.45 10.90 7.47
CA THR A 109 4.52 9.51 7.06
C THR A 109 4.57 8.58 8.25
N VAL A 110 3.94 7.41 8.12
CA VAL A 110 4.05 6.30 9.06
C VAL A 110 4.63 5.09 8.33
N ARG A 111 5.56 4.40 8.99
CA ARG A 111 6.06 3.10 8.52
C ARG A 111 5.71 2.03 9.54
N PHE A 112 4.97 1.04 9.07
CA PHE A 112 4.56 -0.10 9.87
C PHE A 112 5.71 -1.09 10.09
N ASN A 113 5.59 -1.92 11.10
CA ASN A 113 6.25 -3.20 11.20
C ASN A 113 5.39 -4.25 10.48
N PRO A 114 6.00 -5.21 9.80
CA PRO A 114 5.27 -6.29 9.11
C PRO A 114 4.49 -7.20 10.05
N THR A 115 4.72 -7.11 11.36
CA THR A 115 3.86 -7.72 12.38
C THR A 115 2.40 -7.29 12.25
N VAL A 116 2.11 -6.11 11.68
CA VAL A 116 0.74 -5.67 11.37
C VAL A 116 -0.02 -6.66 10.48
N MET A 117 0.68 -7.39 9.60
CA MET A 117 0.09 -8.44 8.75
C MET A 117 -0.02 -9.79 9.47
N GLN A 118 0.80 -10.03 10.48
CA GLN A 118 0.87 -11.31 11.20
C GLN A 118 -0.08 -11.37 12.40
N GLN A 119 -0.57 -10.23 12.87
CA GLN A 119 -1.47 -10.13 14.00
C GLN A 119 -2.92 -10.42 13.56
N ARG A 120 -3.35 -11.67 13.76
CA ARG A 120 -4.65 -12.20 13.31
C ARG A 120 -5.85 -11.84 14.22
N THR A 121 -5.65 -11.06 15.27
CA THR A 121 -6.67 -10.87 16.32
C THR A 121 -7.52 -9.63 16.11
N VAL A 122 -6.90 -8.44 15.99
CA VAL A 122 -7.65 -7.17 15.97
C VAL A 122 -7.18 -6.19 14.89
N MET A 123 -5.98 -6.36 14.34
CA MET A 123 -5.40 -5.42 13.38
C MET A 123 -6.17 -5.31 12.06
N PRO A 124 -6.57 -6.41 11.38
CA PRO A 124 -7.24 -6.30 10.08
C PRO A 124 -8.53 -5.47 10.14
N TYR A 125 -9.24 -5.50 11.26
CA TYR A 125 -10.49 -4.75 11.46
C TYR A 125 -10.28 -3.24 11.58
N TYR A 126 -9.17 -2.80 12.17
CA TYR A 126 -8.91 -1.37 12.40
C TYR A 126 -7.95 -0.77 11.39
N THR A 127 -7.10 -1.57 10.76
CA THR A 127 -6.19 -1.11 9.71
C THR A 127 -6.95 -0.43 8.59
N GLN A 128 -8.08 -1.00 8.17
CA GLN A 128 -8.91 -0.40 7.12
C GLN A 128 -9.39 1.00 7.52
N ALA A 129 -10.00 1.13 8.70
CA ALA A 129 -10.45 2.42 9.22
C ALA A 129 -9.29 3.42 9.43
N TYR A 130 -8.11 2.93 9.83
CA TYR A 130 -6.91 3.76 9.94
C TYR A 130 -6.45 4.29 8.57
N LEU A 131 -6.40 3.44 7.55
CA LEU A 131 -6.00 3.84 6.20
C LEU A 131 -7.03 4.79 5.57
N GLU A 132 -8.33 4.58 5.83
CA GLU A 132 -9.39 5.51 5.42
C GLU A 132 -9.25 6.88 6.10
N GLU A 133 -8.91 6.92 7.39
CA GLU A 133 -8.61 8.17 8.07
C GLU A 133 -7.31 8.82 7.57
N CYS A 134 -6.31 8.04 7.19
CA CYS A 134 -5.09 8.54 6.55
C CYS A 134 -5.37 9.14 5.16
N ASP A 135 -6.24 8.50 4.38
CA ASP A 135 -6.72 9.03 3.09
C ASP A 135 -7.44 10.37 3.28
N ARG A 136 -8.35 10.43 4.27
CA ARG A 136 -9.21 11.58 4.52
C ARG A 136 -8.45 12.76 5.13
N GLN A 137 -7.55 12.48 6.07
CA GLN A 137 -6.82 13.52 6.79
C GLN A 137 -5.50 13.89 6.11
N GLY A 138 -4.95 13.03 5.25
CA GLY A 138 -3.66 13.22 4.60
C GLY A 138 -2.50 12.82 5.49
N LEU A 139 -2.21 11.53 5.58
CA LEU A 139 -1.04 10.96 6.27
C LEU A 139 -0.50 9.80 5.42
N TYR A 140 0.74 9.86 4.98
CA TYR A 140 1.33 8.83 4.11
C TYR A 140 1.65 7.55 4.90
N ASN A 141 1.63 6.42 4.21
CA ASN A 141 2.01 5.12 4.77
C ASN A 141 3.01 4.40 3.87
N PHE A 142 4.06 3.88 4.51
CA PHE A 142 4.88 2.80 3.98
C PHE A 142 4.37 1.52 4.64
N TYR A 143 3.78 0.65 3.83
CA TYR A 143 2.97 -0.45 4.31
C TYR A 143 3.56 -1.79 3.85
N PRO A 144 3.56 -2.83 4.70
CA PRO A 144 4.12 -4.12 4.32
C PRO A 144 3.19 -4.82 3.31
N MET A 145 3.81 -5.53 2.36
CA MET A 145 3.14 -6.49 1.48
C MET A 145 3.40 -7.91 2.01
N PRO A 146 2.48 -8.89 1.85
CA PRO A 146 2.76 -10.28 2.17
C PRO A 146 4.10 -10.74 1.58
N PHE A 147 4.95 -11.30 2.43
CA PHE A 147 6.28 -11.77 2.04
C PHE A 147 6.16 -13.05 1.25
N PHE A 148 7.05 -13.23 0.28
CA PHE A 148 7.18 -14.50 -0.41
C PHE A 148 8.09 -15.41 0.41
N GLU A 149 7.56 -16.54 0.89
CA GLU A 149 8.26 -17.48 1.76
C GLU A 149 8.46 -18.86 1.09
N ASN A 150 8.73 -18.87 -0.22
CA ASN A 150 8.87 -20.08 -1.05
C ASN A 150 7.61 -20.97 -1.12
N GLU A 151 6.43 -20.38 -0.90
CA GLU A 151 5.18 -21.07 -1.23
C GLU A 151 5.00 -21.24 -2.75
N ASP A 152 3.94 -21.95 -3.14
CA ASP A 152 3.55 -22.01 -4.55
C ASP A 152 3.32 -20.59 -5.10
N ARG A 153 3.94 -20.28 -6.25
CA ARG A 153 3.90 -18.93 -6.81
C ARG A 153 2.49 -18.50 -7.23
N THR A 154 1.66 -19.44 -7.65
CA THR A 154 0.26 -19.17 -8.03
C THR A 154 -0.52 -18.76 -6.80
N VAL A 155 -0.36 -19.50 -5.69
CA VAL A 155 -0.99 -19.18 -4.40
C VAL A 155 -0.53 -17.81 -3.89
N TYR A 156 0.78 -17.53 -3.99
CA TYR A 156 1.32 -16.22 -3.62
C TYR A 156 0.73 -15.10 -4.49
N GLN A 157 0.69 -15.28 -5.81
CA GLN A 157 0.14 -14.30 -6.75
C GLN A 157 -1.33 -13.99 -6.45
N GLU A 158 -2.16 -15.01 -6.23
CA GLU A 158 -3.56 -14.83 -5.82
C GLU A 158 -3.68 -14.09 -4.49
N GLY A 159 -2.78 -14.36 -3.54
CA GLY A 159 -2.70 -13.66 -2.27
C GLY A 159 -2.39 -12.16 -2.44
N VAL A 160 -1.40 -11.83 -3.27
CA VAL A 160 -1.02 -10.45 -3.59
C VAL A 160 -2.15 -9.74 -4.34
N GLU A 161 -2.82 -10.41 -5.28
CA GLU A 161 -3.94 -9.85 -6.01
C GLU A 161 -5.09 -9.47 -5.07
N ARG A 162 -5.53 -10.37 -4.18
CA ARG A 162 -6.53 -10.07 -3.15
C ARG A 162 -6.09 -8.94 -2.21
N PHE A 163 -4.80 -8.88 -1.89
CA PHE A 163 -4.25 -7.83 -1.04
C PHE A 163 -4.30 -6.45 -1.71
N LEU A 164 -3.94 -6.37 -2.99
CA LEU A 164 -4.07 -5.15 -3.80
C LEU A 164 -5.53 -4.77 -4.03
N GLU A 165 -6.41 -5.76 -4.25
CA GLU A 165 -7.84 -5.51 -4.34
C GLU A 165 -8.39 -4.86 -3.06
N TYR A 166 -7.89 -5.25 -1.89
CA TYR A 166 -8.32 -4.69 -0.61
C TYR A 166 -7.66 -3.33 -0.32
N TYR A 167 -6.34 -3.24 -0.36
CA TYR A 167 -5.60 -2.05 0.10
C TYR A 167 -5.15 -1.10 -1.01
N GLY A 168 -5.10 -1.54 -2.26
CA GLY A 168 -4.47 -0.80 -3.38
C GLY A 168 -5.14 0.51 -3.78
N SER A 169 -6.37 0.77 -3.31
CA SER A 169 -7.05 2.04 -3.57
C SER A 169 -6.68 3.17 -2.63
N HIS A 170 -5.99 2.87 -1.53
CA HIS A 170 -5.61 3.89 -0.54
C HIS A 170 -4.50 4.77 -1.12
N PRO A 171 -4.78 6.02 -1.57
CA PRO A 171 -3.75 6.89 -2.12
C PRO A 171 -2.64 7.19 -1.10
N ASN A 172 -2.92 7.02 0.20
CA ASN A 172 -1.95 7.22 1.24
C ASN A 172 -0.81 6.19 1.27
N ILE A 173 -0.99 5.01 0.67
CA ILE A 173 0.08 4.01 0.61
C ILE A 173 1.00 4.36 -0.55
N LEU A 174 2.20 4.84 -0.21
CA LEU A 174 3.20 5.30 -1.18
C LEU A 174 4.26 4.25 -1.50
N MET A 175 4.43 3.28 -0.62
CA MET A 175 5.42 2.22 -0.78
C MET A 175 4.94 0.93 -0.15
N TRP A 176 5.08 -0.14 -0.91
CA TRP A 176 5.01 -1.49 -0.44
C TRP A 176 6.42 -2.02 -0.19
N TYR A 177 6.64 -2.72 0.93
CA TYR A 177 7.89 -3.44 1.16
C TYR A 177 7.62 -4.92 1.43
N THR A 178 8.43 -5.77 0.81
CA THR A 178 8.24 -7.24 0.72
C THR A 178 9.21 -8.03 1.58
N CYS A 179 9.99 -7.35 2.43
CA CYS A 179 10.98 -7.96 3.30
C CYS A 179 11.10 -7.18 4.61
N PHE A 180 11.28 -7.89 5.73
CA PHE A 180 11.59 -7.28 7.03
C PHE A 180 13.06 -7.44 7.38
N ASN A 181 13.88 -6.47 7.01
CA ASN A 181 15.30 -6.40 7.36
C ASN A 181 16.16 -7.61 6.93
N GLY A 182 15.61 -8.55 6.13
CA GLY A 182 16.30 -9.77 5.71
C GLY A 182 17.39 -9.52 4.66
N CYS A 183 17.22 -8.50 3.83
CA CYS A 183 18.17 -8.13 2.77
C CYS A 183 19.39 -7.35 3.28
N GLY A 184 19.52 -7.11 4.59
CA GLY A 184 20.62 -6.35 5.18
C GLY A 184 21.97 -7.07 5.10
N TYR A 185 23.05 -6.28 5.01
CA TYR A 185 24.44 -6.72 5.01
C TYR A 185 25.34 -5.59 5.56
N ALA A 186 26.51 -5.95 6.10
CA ALA A 186 27.39 -5.02 6.81
C ALA A 186 27.86 -3.85 5.93
N ALA A 187 28.30 -4.12 4.69
CA ALA A 187 28.74 -3.08 3.77
C ALA A 187 27.62 -2.10 3.38
N GLY A 188 26.35 -2.48 3.53
CA GLY A 188 25.20 -1.60 3.28
C GLY A 188 25.04 -0.47 4.30
N GLN A 189 25.85 -0.46 5.37
CA GLN A 189 25.93 0.67 6.31
C GLN A 189 26.89 1.76 5.82
N ASP A 190 27.74 1.47 4.84
CA ASP A 190 28.64 2.44 4.22
C ASP A 190 27.91 3.16 3.07
N PRO A 191 27.82 4.51 3.10
CA PRO A 191 27.16 5.29 2.05
C PRO A 191 27.63 4.99 0.63
N TYR A 192 28.85 4.49 0.45
CA TYR A 192 29.37 4.05 -0.84
C TYR A 192 28.52 2.95 -1.49
N TYR A 193 27.91 2.07 -0.70
CA TYR A 193 27.09 0.97 -1.20
C TYR A 193 25.59 1.28 -1.23
N LEU A 194 25.16 2.47 -0.78
CA LEU A 194 23.74 2.78 -0.58
C LEU A 194 22.90 2.71 -1.87
N ASN A 195 23.51 3.04 -3.01
CA ASN A 195 22.90 2.99 -4.34
C ASN A 195 23.55 1.96 -5.28
N ASN A 196 24.48 1.14 -4.76
CA ASN A 196 25.14 0.11 -5.56
C ASN A 196 24.29 -1.16 -5.58
N THR A 197 23.39 -1.23 -6.57
CA THR A 197 22.51 -2.41 -6.78
C THR A 197 23.25 -3.62 -7.35
N GLU A 198 24.48 -3.45 -7.87
CA GLU A 198 25.31 -4.53 -8.41
C GLU A 198 26.09 -5.28 -7.32
N TYR A 199 26.24 -4.69 -6.13
CA TYR A 199 26.98 -5.32 -5.03
C TYR A 199 26.31 -6.63 -4.58
N ASP A 200 27.05 -7.73 -4.68
CA ASP A 200 26.63 -9.05 -4.22
C ASP A 200 27.19 -9.37 -2.82
N PRO A 201 26.36 -9.39 -1.77
CA PRO A 201 26.80 -9.63 -0.40
C PRO A 201 27.27 -11.09 -0.25
N PRO A 202 28.38 -11.33 0.49
CA PRO A 202 28.99 -12.65 0.57
C PRO A 202 28.16 -13.66 1.38
N LEU A 203 27.24 -13.19 2.23
CA LEU A 203 26.43 -14.06 3.09
C LEU A 203 25.30 -14.71 2.30
N GLU A 204 25.30 -16.05 2.26
CA GLU A 204 24.26 -16.82 1.57
C GLU A 204 22.85 -16.56 2.12
N ARG A 205 22.74 -16.29 3.43
CA ARG A 205 21.47 -15.85 4.04
C ARG A 205 20.94 -14.59 3.34
N THR A 206 21.77 -13.56 3.16
CA THR A 206 21.36 -12.31 2.50
C THR A 206 21.01 -12.55 1.03
N ARG A 207 21.78 -13.37 0.30
CA ARG A 207 21.47 -13.73 -1.08
C ARG A 207 20.11 -14.45 -1.20
N ARG A 208 19.81 -15.37 -0.29
CA ARG A 208 18.51 -16.03 -0.20
C ARG A 208 17.38 -15.01 0.00
N GLU A 209 17.48 -14.12 0.98
CA GLU A 209 16.45 -13.10 1.24
C GLU A 209 16.26 -12.16 0.04
N ARG A 210 17.34 -11.78 -0.65
CA ARG A 210 17.26 -10.99 -1.89
C ARG A 210 16.53 -11.74 -3.01
N ARG A 211 16.75 -13.06 -3.16
CA ARG A 211 16.01 -13.87 -4.15
C ARG A 211 14.51 -13.92 -3.84
N LEU A 212 14.14 -14.02 -2.57
CA LEU A 212 12.73 -13.99 -2.15
C LEU A 212 12.09 -12.63 -2.43
N ALA A 213 12.74 -11.54 -2.01
CA ALA A 213 12.26 -10.18 -2.24
C ALA A 213 12.13 -9.87 -3.75
N ALA A 214 13.09 -10.32 -4.57
CA ALA A 214 13.03 -10.17 -6.03
C ALA A 214 11.89 -10.98 -6.67
N CYS A 215 11.55 -12.15 -6.11
CA CYS A 215 10.39 -12.90 -6.56
C CYS A 215 9.08 -12.16 -6.23
N ALA A 216 8.96 -11.66 -5.00
CA ALA A 216 7.83 -10.85 -4.57
C ALA A 216 7.65 -9.60 -5.44
N GLU A 217 8.75 -8.85 -5.69
CA GLU A 217 8.73 -7.68 -6.56
C GLU A 217 8.23 -8.00 -7.97
N LYS A 218 8.70 -9.09 -8.58
CA LYS A 218 8.28 -9.49 -9.93
C LYS A 218 6.78 -9.76 -10.00
N VAL A 219 6.23 -10.48 -9.01
CA VAL A 219 4.80 -10.77 -8.93
C VAL A 219 4.01 -9.47 -8.76
N MET A 220 4.43 -8.62 -7.81
CA MET A 220 3.78 -7.32 -7.59
C MET A 220 3.74 -6.47 -8.85
N ARG A 221 4.88 -6.28 -9.53
CA ARG A 221 4.96 -5.46 -10.75
C ARG A 221 4.13 -6.02 -11.90
N SER A 222 3.87 -7.33 -11.93
CA SER A 222 2.98 -7.93 -12.93
C SER A 222 1.50 -7.65 -12.68
N LEU A 223 1.12 -7.39 -11.42
CA LEU A 223 -0.26 -7.12 -11.00
C LEU A 223 -0.55 -5.62 -10.93
N ASP A 224 0.38 -4.85 -10.37
CA ASP A 224 0.33 -3.40 -10.25
C ASP A 224 1.70 -2.79 -10.63
N PRO A 225 1.82 -2.21 -11.84
CA PRO A 225 3.06 -1.59 -12.29
C PRO A 225 3.25 -0.15 -11.80
N SER A 226 2.29 0.42 -11.07
CA SER A 226 2.24 1.84 -10.67
C SER A 226 3.01 2.21 -9.40
#